data_AF-A0A7Y2DJ58-F1
#
_entry.id   AF-A0A7Y2DJ58-F1
#
_cell.length_a   1.000
_cell.length_b   1.000
_cell.length_c   1.000
_cell.angle_alpha   90.00
_cell.angle_beta   90.00
_cell.angle_gamma   90.00
#
_symmetry.space_group_name_H-M   'P 1'
#
loop_
_entity.id
_entity.type
_entity.pdbx_description
1 polymer ?
#
loop_
_entity_poly.entity_id
_entity_poly.type
_entity_poly.pdbx_seq_one_letter_code
_entity_poly.pdbx_strand_id
1 'polypeptide(L)'
;MNYQLGTIDTVILILYGLVMVAMGVYFLRKTKTSEEFMVAGMGIPAWAAGIAVMSAYTSSISYIAVPGKAFDDNWHPLIFALTALPVTWFVAKYVIPHYRKNKIISVYKYLEEKIGDWGRVYA
;
A
#
# COMPACT_ATOMS: atom_id res chain seq x y z
N MET A 1 -30.82 -16.35 -10.77
CA MET A 1 -29.76 -17.17 -10.16
C MET A 1 -29.73 -16.86 -8.67
N ASN A 2 -29.90 -17.86 -7.81
CA ASN A 2 -29.76 -17.71 -6.37
C ASN A 2 -28.26 -17.75 -6.03
N TYR A 3 -27.62 -16.59 -6.01
CA TYR A 3 -26.23 -16.46 -5.56
C TYR A 3 -26.20 -16.42 -4.03
N GLN A 4 -26.30 -17.59 -3.40
CA GLN A 4 -26.09 -17.72 -1.96
C GLN A 4 -24.64 -18.12 -1.69
N LEU A 5 -24.04 -17.48 -0.70
CA LEU A 5 -22.70 -17.86 -0.23
C LEU A 5 -22.75 -19.28 0.31
N GLY A 6 -21.91 -20.16 -0.25
CA GLY A 6 -21.79 -21.52 0.23
C GLY A 6 -21.18 -21.55 1.63
N THR A 7 -21.35 -22.68 2.31
CA THR A 7 -20.69 -22.91 3.61
C THR A 7 -19.18 -22.78 3.49
N ILE A 8 -18.59 -23.27 2.39
CA ILE A 8 -17.14 -23.17 2.13
C ILE A 8 -16.71 -21.70 1.97
N ASP A 9 -17.42 -20.92 1.16
CA ASP A 9 -17.10 -19.49 0.95
C ASP A 9 -17.13 -18.71 2.27
N THR A 10 -18.16 -18.98 3.08
CA THR A 10 -18.33 -18.35 4.40
C THR A 10 -17.19 -18.71 5.34
N VAL A 11 -16.76 -19.97 5.36
CA VAL A 11 -15.62 -20.43 6.18
C VAL A 11 -14.33 -19.74 5.75
N ILE A 12 -14.08 -19.62 4.45
CA ILE A 12 -12.87 -18.94 3.93
C ILE A 12 -12.85 -17.47 4.36
N LEU A 13 -13.98 -16.76 4.25
CA LEU A 13 -14.08 -15.35 4.65
C LEU A 13 -13.83 -15.17 6.15
N ILE A 14 -14.41 -16.02 7.00
CA ILE A 14 -14.19 -15.98 8.45
C ILE A 14 -12.73 -16.25 8.79
N LEU A 15 -12.14 -17.30 8.19
CA LEU A 15 -10.73 -17.65 8.43
C LEU A 15 -9.79 -16.53 7.99
N TYR A 16 -10.03 -15.91 6.83
CA TYR A 16 -9.27 -14.76 6.37
C TYR A 16 -9.33 -13.60 7.39
N GLY A 17 -10.52 -13.26 7.88
CA GLY A 17 -10.70 -12.23 8.91
C GLY A 17 -9.96 -12.56 10.21
N LEU A 18 -10.04 -13.82 10.66
CA LEU A 18 -9.31 -14.28 11.85
C LEU A 18 -7.80 -14.19 11.68
N VAL A 19 -7.26 -14.55 10.51
CA VAL A 19 -5.84 -14.41 10.21
C VAL A 19 -5.41 -12.94 10.27
N MET A 20 -6.18 -12.03 9.68
CA MET A 20 -5.88 -10.59 9.71
C MET A 20 -5.85 -10.04 11.15
N VAL A 21 -6.84 -10.40 11.97
CA VAL A 21 -6.89 -9.99 13.39
C VAL A 21 -5.72 -10.61 14.17
N ALA A 22 -5.43 -11.90 13.96
CA ALA A 22 -4.33 -12.59 14.62
C ALA A 22 -2.97 -11.95 14.28
N MET A 23 -2.75 -11.58 13.01
CA MET A 23 -1.55 -10.83 12.59
C MET A 23 -1.47 -9.48 13.29
N GLY A 24 -2.58 -8.73 13.37
CA GLY A 24 -2.63 -7.46 14.09
C GLY A 24 -2.22 -7.60 15.56
N VAL A 25 -2.79 -8.58 16.28
CA VAL A 25 -2.46 -8.87 17.69
C VAL A 25 -1.00 -9.31 17.83
N TYR A 26 -0.49 -10.11 16.91
CA TYR A 26 0.90 -10.56 16.92
C TYR A 26 1.90 -9.40 16.77
N PHE A 27 1.68 -8.51 15.80
CA PHE A 27 2.57 -7.37 15.57
C PHE A 27 2.42 -6.27 16.63
N LEU A 28 1.22 -6.09 17.19
CA LEU A 28 1.00 -5.19 18.33
C LEU A 28 1.95 -5.51 19.50
N ARG A 29 2.18 -6.80 19.78
CA ARG A 29 3.11 -7.23 20.85
C ARG A 29 4.58 -6.92 20.55
N LYS A 30 4.93 -6.72 19.27
CA LYS A 30 6.31 -6.46 18.82
C LYS A 30 6.63 -4.98 18.70
N THR A 31 5.64 -4.11 18.61
CA THR A 31 5.84 -2.68 18.45
C THR A 31 5.77 -1.99 19.82
N LYS A 32 6.91 -1.47 20.29
CA LYS A 32 7.04 -0.78 21.58
C LYS A 32 7.29 0.71 21.44
N THR A 33 7.79 1.16 20.30
CA THR A 33 8.13 2.56 20.03
C THR A 33 7.41 3.11 18.80
N SER A 34 7.31 4.44 18.71
CA SER A 34 6.72 5.10 17.53
C SER A 34 7.53 4.84 16.25
N GLU A 35 8.85 4.67 16.34
CA GLU A 35 9.70 4.33 15.19
C GLU A 35 9.42 2.92 14.66
N GLU A 36 9.28 1.94 15.57
CA GLU A 36 8.86 0.58 15.22
C GLU A 36 7.44 0.56 14.62
N PHE A 37 6.56 1.45 15.05
CA PHE A 37 5.21 1.56 14.50
C PHE A 37 5.21 2.18 13.09
N MET A 38 5.96 3.27 12.89
CA MET A 38 5.95 4.05 11.65
C MET A 38 6.77 3.40 10.53
N VAL A 39 7.95 2.87 10.85
CA VAL A 39 8.91 2.37 9.85
C VAL A 39 9.42 0.95 10.12
N ALA A 40 8.84 0.26 11.11
CA ALA A 40 9.25 -1.10 11.50
C ALA A 40 10.76 -1.24 11.73
N GLY A 41 11.37 -0.21 12.34
CA GLY A 41 12.82 -0.15 12.59
C GLY A 41 13.68 -0.22 11.32
N MET A 42 13.13 0.11 10.15
CA MET A 42 13.77 -0.02 8.84
C MET A 42 14.22 -1.46 8.48
N GLY A 43 13.66 -2.47 9.15
CA GLY A 43 14.05 -3.88 9.00
C GLY A 43 13.28 -4.66 7.93
N ILE A 44 12.31 -4.05 7.26
CA ILE A 44 11.49 -4.74 6.25
C ILE A 44 12.32 -4.99 4.98
N PRO A 45 12.44 -6.25 4.51
CA PRO A 45 13.17 -6.56 3.29
C PRO A 45 12.47 -5.97 2.06
N ALA A 46 13.24 -5.60 1.04
CA ALA A 46 12.75 -4.84 -0.10
C ALA A 46 11.57 -5.50 -0.84
N TRP A 47 11.58 -6.83 -0.97
CA TRP A 47 10.49 -7.56 -1.62
C TRP A 47 9.17 -7.46 -0.83
N ALA A 48 9.23 -7.54 0.51
CA ALA A 48 8.05 -7.44 1.37
C ALA A 48 7.49 -6.01 1.38
N ALA A 49 8.37 -5.01 1.39
CA ALA A 49 7.98 -3.61 1.24
C ALA A 49 7.30 -3.36 -0.13
N GLY A 50 7.82 -3.96 -1.22
CA GLY A 50 7.21 -3.88 -2.54
C GLY A 50 5.80 -4.47 -2.59
N ILE A 51 5.60 -5.65 -1.99
CA ILE A 51 4.27 -6.27 -1.89
C ILE A 51 3.32 -5.38 -1.08
N ALA A 52 3.78 -4.79 0.03
CA ALA A 52 2.97 -3.89 0.84
C ALA A 52 2.54 -2.64 0.06
N VAL A 53 3.45 -2.03 -0.72
CA VAL A 53 3.13 -0.89 -1.60
C VAL A 53 2.09 -1.28 -2.64
N MET A 54 2.25 -2.43 -3.30
CA MET A 54 1.26 -2.89 -4.28
C MET A 54 -0.10 -3.20 -3.64
N SER A 55 -0.10 -3.79 -2.44
CA SER A 55 -1.33 -4.09 -1.70
C SER A 55 -2.07 -2.82 -1.30
N ALA A 56 -1.35 -1.76 -0.89
CA ALA A 56 -1.93 -0.46 -0.59
C ALA A 56 -2.41 0.28 -1.85
N TYR A 57 -1.76 0.06 -2.99
CA TYR A 57 -2.17 0.62 -4.27
C TYR A 57 -3.46 -0.01 -4.82
N THR A 58 -3.65 -1.32 -4.64
CA THR A 58 -4.85 -2.02 -5.11
C THR A 58 -6.02 -1.82 -4.15
N SER A 59 -7.10 -1.21 -4.64
CA SER A 59 -8.36 -1.03 -3.89
C SER A 59 -9.51 -1.84 -4.49
N SER A 60 -10.59 -2.00 -3.73
CA SER A 60 -11.82 -2.64 -4.22
C SER A 60 -12.42 -1.91 -5.42
N ILE A 61 -12.26 -0.58 -5.50
CA ILE A 61 -12.70 0.22 -6.65
C ILE A 61 -11.94 -0.22 -7.90
N SER A 62 -10.61 -0.28 -7.83
CA SER A 62 -9.79 -0.71 -8.96
C SER A 62 -10.16 -2.13 -9.42
N TYR A 63 -10.45 -3.03 -8.49
CA TYR A 63 -10.79 -4.43 -8.77
C TYR A 63 -12.07 -4.60 -9.57
N ILE A 64 -13.08 -3.75 -9.35
CA ILE A 64 -14.37 -3.81 -10.06
C ILE A 64 -14.34 -2.88 -11.29
N ALA A 65 -13.83 -1.66 -11.14
CA ALA A 65 -13.91 -0.62 -12.16
C ALA A 65 -13.03 -0.90 -13.39
N VAL A 66 -11.81 -1.44 -13.20
CA VAL A 66 -10.90 -1.68 -14.32
C VAL A 66 -11.43 -2.77 -15.26
N PRO A 67 -11.83 -3.97 -14.77
CA PRO A 67 -12.48 -4.96 -15.63
C PRO A 67 -13.82 -4.47 -16.19
N GLY A 68 -14.61 -3.75 -15.39
CA GLY A 68 -15.87 -3.16 -15.84
C GLY A 68 -15.68 -2.23 -17.04
N LYS A 69 -14.66 -1.36 -16.99
CA LYS A 69 -14.33 -0.46 -18.11
C LYS A 69 -13.79 -1.21 -19.32
N ALA A 70 -12.99 -2.25 -19.11
CA ALA A 70 -12.47 -3.09 -20.19
C ALA A 70 -13.55 -3.90 -20.90
N PHE A 71 -14.60 -4.28 -20.17
CA PHE A 71 -15.78 -4.96 -20.71
C PHE A 71 -16.69 -4.00 -21.50
N ASP A 72 -16.91 -2.80 -20.97
CA ASP A 72 -17.83 -1.81 -21.55
C ASP A 72 -17.25 -1.04 -22.74
N ASP A 73 -15.93 -0.82 -22.76
CA ASP A 73 -15.27 0.02 -23.77
C ASP A 73 -13.97 -0.62 -24.28
N ASN A 74 -12.83 -0.34 -23.64
CA ASN A 74 -11.51 -0.75 -24.14
C ASN A 74 -10.47 -0.85 -23.02
N TRP A 75 -9.24 -1.23 -23.39
CA TRP A 75 -8.14 -1.49 -22.45
C TRP A 75 -7.28 -0.27 -22.12
N HIS A 76 -7.78 0.94 -22.36
CA HIS A 76 -7.03 2.17 -22.05
C HIS A 76 -6.49 2.25 -20.60
N PRO A 77 -7.20 1.78 -19.55
CA PRO A 77 -6.66 1.76 -18.18
C PRO A 77 -5.35 0.98 -18.02
N LEU A 78 -5.06 0.04 -18.93
CA LEU A 78 -3.79 -0.71 -18.94
C LEU A 78 -2.57 0.22 -19.06
N ILE A 79 -2.70 1.35 -19.77
CA ILE A 79 -1.61 2.31 -19.93
C ILE A 79 -1.15 2.84 -18.57
N PHE A 80 -2.09 3.11 -17.65
CA PHE A 80 -1.78 3.55 -16.30
C PHE A 80 -1.10 2.44 -15.47
N ALA A 81 -1.48 1.18 -15.67
CA ALA A 81 -0.78 0.06 -15.04
C ALA A 81 0.65 -0.10 -15.57
N LEU A 82 0.88 0.12 -16.87
CA LEU A 82 2.21 0.05 -17.48
C LEU A 82 3.13 1.19 -17.02
N THR A 83 2.61 2.39 -16.75
CA THR A 83 3.42 3.51 -16.24
C THR A 83 3.91 3.27 -14.82
N ALA A 84 3.28 2.36 -14.06
CA ALA A 84 3.76 1.96 -12.74
C ALA A 84 5.17 1.37 -12.78
N LEU A 85 5.57 0.69 -13.86
CA LEU A 85 6.90 0.08 -14.00
C LEU A 85 8.03 1.14 -14.03
N PRO A 86 8.06 2.11 -14.97
CA PRO A 86 9.10 3.13 -14.99
C PRO A 86 9.04 4.05 -13.76
N VAL A 87 7.85 4.36 -13.25
CA VAL A 87 7.69 5.18 -12.04
C VAL A 87 8.28 4.46 -10.83
N THR A 88 7.94 3.20 -10.62
CA THR A 88 8.47 2.41 -9.48
C THR A 88 9.97 2.26 -9.58
N TRP A 89 10.52 2.03 -10.78
CA TRP A 89 11.96 1.99 -11.00
C TRP A 89 12.63 3.31 -10.62
N PHE A 90 12.08 4.45 -11.08
CA PHE A 90 12.61 5.78 -10.74
C PHE A 90 12.55 6.06 -9.24
N VAL A 91 11.40 5.81 -8.61
CA VAL A 91 11.22 6.01 -7.16
C VAL A 91 12.17 5.12 -6.37
N ALA A 92 12.30 3.84 -6.73
CA ALA A 92 13.18 2.91 -6.04
C ALA A 92 14.67 3.29 -6.18
N LYS A 93 15.07 3.82 -7.35
CA LYS A 93 16.47 4.18 -7.63
C LYS A 93 16.88 5.53 -7.05
N TYR A 94 16.01 6.53 -7.05
CA TYR A 94 16.37 7.90 -6.70
C TYR A 94 15.71 8.40 -5.42
N VAL A 95 14.41 8.15 -5.25
CA VAL A 95 13.62 8.72 -4.14
C VAL A 95 13.86 7.93 -2.85
N ILE A 96 13.75 6.60 -2.88
CA ILE A 96 13.91 5.76 -1.68
C ILE A 96 15.30 5.94 -1.03
N PRO A 97 16.43 5.93 -1.77
CA PRO A 97 17.75 6.15 -1.17
C PRO A 97 17.88 7.52 -0.50
N HIS A 98 17.28 8.57 -1.08
CA HIS A 98 17.27 9.91 -0.49
C HIS A 98 16.53 9.92 0.86
N TYR A 99 15.32 9.33 0.91
CA TYR A 99 14.52 9.24 2.12
C TYR A 99 15.24 8.44 3.22
N ARG A 100 15.87 7.32 2.85
CA ARG A 100 16.64 6.49 3.79
C ARG A 100 17.88 7.21 4.32
N LYS A 101 18.66 7.88 3.46
CA LYS A 101 19.88 8.60 3.85
C LYS A 101 19.58 9.72 4.84
N ASN A 102 18.48 10.45 4.63
CA ASN A 102 18.09 11.59 5.46
C ASN A 102 17.15 11.21 6.61
N LYS A 103 16.86 9.91 6.80
CA LYS A 103 15.93 9.39 7.82
C LYS A 103 14.57 10.11 7.80
N ILE A 104 14.06 10.39 6.61
CA ILE A 104 12.78 11.06 6.42
C ILE A 104 11.67 10.03 6.62
N ILE A 105 10.89 10.20 7.68
CA ILE A 105 9.77 9.30 8.03
C ILE A 105 8.46 9.81 7.44
N SER A 106 8.26 11.13 7.43
CA SER A 106 7.03 11.78 6.95
C SER A 106 7.32 12.62 5.71
N VAL A 107 6.61 12.34 4.63
CA VAL A 107 6.64 13.16 3.40
C VAL A 107 6.21 14.60 3.72
N TYR A 108 5.25 14.77 4.62
CA TYR A 108 4.77 16.09 5.02
C TYR A 108 5.85 16.92 5.72
N LYS A 109 6.70 16.27 6.53
CA LYS A 109 7.87 16.94 7.14
C LYS A 109 8.88 17.34 6.07
N TYR A 110 9.09 16.49 5.06
CA TYR A 110 9.94 16.85 3.92
C TYR A 110 9.40 18.06 3.14
N LEU A 111 8.07 18.15 2.97
CA LEU A 111 7.43 19.32 2.35
C LEU A 111 7.59 20.58 3.21
N GLU A 112 7.37 20.48 4.53
CA GLU A 112 7.60 21.57 5.49
C GLU A 112 9.02 22.15 5.34
N GLU A 113 10.04 21.29 5.31
CA GLU A 113 11.44 21.69 5.17
C GLU A 113 11.77 22.32 3.82
N LYS A 114 11.04 21.98 2.75
CA LYS A 114 11.34 22.42 1.38
C LYS A 114 10.56 23.63 0.92
N ILE A 115 9.30 23.73 1.28
CA ILE A 115 8.38 24.77 0.80
C ILE A 115 7.71 25.53 1.94
N GLY A 116 7.90 25.12 3.21
CA GLY A 116 7.36 25.77 4.40
C GLY A 116 6.09 25.10 4.95
N ASP A 117 5.66 25.55 6.13
CA ASP A 117 4.54 24.97 6.89
C ASP A 117 3.25 24.79 6.09
N TRP A 118 2.94 25.70 5.17
CA TRP A 118 1.75 25.60 4.32
C TRP A 118 1.76 24.32 3.47
N GLY A 119 2.93 23.88 3.03
CA GLY A 119 3.09 22.65 2.26
C GLY A 119 2.78 21.40 3.06
N ARG A 120 3.00 21.43 4.39
CA ARG A 120 2.60 20.35 5.31
C ARG A 120 1.08 20.30 5.50
N VAL A 121 0.44 21.47 5.61
CA VAL A 121 -0.99 21.57 5.93
C VAL A 121 -1.88 21.30 4.71
N TYR A 122 -1.41 21.64 3.52
CA TYR A 122 -2.17 21.48 2.28
C TYR A 122 -2.18 20.05 1.72
N ALA A 123 -1.05 19.33 1.84
CA ALA A 123 -0.84 18.01 1.27
C ALA A 123 -1.57 16.90 2.05
#